data_AF-A0A8X8BPS9-F1
#
_entry.id   AF-A0A8X8BPS9-F1
#
_cell.length_a   1.000
_cell.length_b   1.000
_cell.length_c   1.000
_cell.angle_alpha   90.00
_cell.angle_beta   90.00
_cell.angle_gamma   90.00
#
_symmetry.space_group_name_H-M   'P 1'
#
loop_
_entity.id
_entity.type
_entity.pdbx_description
1 polymer ?
#
loop_
_entity_poly.entity_id
_entity_poly.type
_entity_poly.pdbx_seq_one_letter_code
_entity_poly.pdbx_strand_id
1 'polypeptide(L)'
;MAEVPAVLPAAHQVSFLVFPPALPGVAEVLSQGNIEETMKYLEQFVAVAESSEHSESLLEACMSLGEISNMRGQYERGFEYFEKAYDISKKLKDLKQIQKAQVYIGISKAHIMMATFSSHIKAGGRVNTESLLAWKDN
;
A
#
# COMPACT_ATOMS: atom_id res chain seq x y z
N MET A 1 -41.69 24.17 -40.75
CA MET A 1 -40.90 23.25 -39.90
C MET A 1 -40.14 24.15 -38.93
N ALA A 2 -40.79 24.58 -37.84
CA ALA A 2 -40.65 24.02 -36.47
C ALA A 2 -39.24 24.28 -35.92
N GLU A 3 -38.96 24.88 -34.76
CA GLU A 3 -39.69 25.50 -33.63
C GLU A 3 -38.64 26.33 -32.86
N VAL A 4 -39.05 27.33 -32.08
CA VAL A 4 -38.22 28.18 -31.19
C VAL A 4 -38.43 27.69 -29.73
N PRO A 5 -37.72 28.17 -28.69
CA PRO A 5 -36.41 27.81 -28.11
C PRO A 5 -36.51 27.25 -26.65
N ALA A 6 -35.37 27.21 -25.94
CA ALA A 6 -35.20 27.42 -24.48
C ALA A 6 -35.02 26.21 -23.52
N VAL A 7 -34.38 26.56 -22.39
CA VAL A 7 -34.37 25.92 -21.06
C VAL A 7 -33.17 25.00 -20.73
N LEU A 8 -32.12 25.61 -20.14
CA LEU A 8 -31.45 25.06 -18.93
C LEU A 8 -32.47 25.13 -17.77
N PRO A 9 -32.44 24.30 -16.68
CA PRO A 9 -31.26 23.68 -16.04
C PRO A 9 -31.50 22.26 -15.40
N ALA A 10 -30.52 21.80 -14.60
CA ALA A 10 -30.62 20.86 -13.46
C ALA A 10 -30.21 19.38 -13.64
N ALA A 11 -29.11 19.04 -12.95
CA ALA A 11 -28.95 17.93 -12.01
C ALA A 11 -29.53 16.55 -12.39
N HIS A 12 -28.65 15.64 -12.83
CA HIS A 12 -28.44 14.29 -12.27
C HIS A 12 -27.66 13.46 -13.28
N GLN A 13 -26.38 13.20 -12.99
CA GLN A 13 -25.71 11.91 -13.16
C GLN A 13 -24.20 12.11 -12.96
N VAL A 14 -23.82 12.33 -11.70
CA VAL A 14 -22.52 11.88 -11.21
C VAL A 14 -22.70 10.39 -10.95
N SER A 15 -22.46 9.55 -11.94
CA SER A 15 -22.36 8.11 -11.76
C SER A 15 -21.48 7.53 -12.85
N PHE A 16 -20.59 6.61 -12.44
CA PHE A 16 -19.59 5.92 -13.25
C PHE A 16 -18.28 6.67 -13.54
N LEU A 17 -17.65 7.22 -12.50
CA LEU A 17 -16.19 7.00 -12.37
C LEU A 17 -16.00 5.63 -11.74
N VAL A 18 -16.01 4.60 -12.59
CA VAL A 18 -15.49 3.28 -12.24
C VAL A 18 -14.02 3.49 -11.92
N PHE A 19 -13.72 3.59 -10.62
CA PHE A 19 -12.39 3.36 -10.08
C PHE A 19 -11.91 2.04 -10.69
N PRO A 20 -10.80 2.03 -11.44
CA PRO A 20 -10.32 0.78 -12.02
C PRO A 20 -10.05 -0.17 -10.85
N PRO A 21 -10.67 -1.37 -10.83
CA PRO A 21 -10.33 -2.37 -9.84
C PRO A 21 -8.83 -2.61 -9.95
N ALA A 22 -8.14 -2.55 -8.81
CA ALA A 22 -6.71 -2.79 -8.75
C ALA A 22 -6.43 -4.20 -9.26
N LEU A 23 -6.13 -4.29 -10.55
CA LEU A 23 -5.71 -5.52 -11.21
C LEU A 23 -4.45 -6.04 -10.50
N PRO A 24 -4.31 -7.34 -10.24
CA PRO A 24 -3.14 -7.94 -9.57
C PRO A 24 -1.77 -7.72 -10.25
N GLY A 25 -1.69 -6.89 -11.30
CA GLY A 25 -0.49 -6.59 -12.08
C GLY A 25 -0.13 -5.10 -12.16
N VAL A 26 -0.82 -4.18 -11.46
CA VAL A 26 -0.45 -2.74 -11.49
C VAL A 26 0.91 -2.44 -10.85
N ALA A 27 1.46 -3.37 -10.05
CA ALA A 27 2.81 -3.28 -9.52
C ALA A 27 3.91 -3.43 -10.60
N GLU A 28 3.63 -4.09 -11.73
CA GLU A 28 4.66 -4.46 -12.71
C GLU A 28 4.89 -3.41 -13.82
N VAL A 29 4.01 -2.40 -13.95
CA VAL A 29 4.01 -1.48 -15.12
C VAL A 29 4.11 0.01 -14.75
N LEU A 30 4.30 0.37 -13.49
CA LEU A 30 4.44 1.78 -13.12
C LEU A 30 5.92 2.16 -13.01
N SER A 31 6.44 2.74 -14.10
CA SER A 31 7.69 3.51 -14.11
C SER A 31 7.80 4.39 -12.87
N GLN A 32 8.99 4.47 -12.25
CA GLN A 32 9.24 5.08 -10.93
C GLN A 32 8.61 6.48 -10.73
N GLY A 33 8.37 7.24 -11.81
CA GLY A 33 7.69 8.55 -11.75
C GLY A 33 6.18 8.50 -11.47
N ASN A 34 5.49 7.39 -11.73
CA ASN A 34 4.02 7.26 -11.54
C ASN A 34 3.65 6.62 -10.19
N ILE A 35 4.61 5.96 -9.53
CA ILE A 35 4.35 5.29 -8.24
C ILE A 35 4.05 6.29 -7.12
N GLU A 36 4.79 7.41 -7.04
CA GLU A 36 4.57 8.41 -5.97
C GLU A 36 3.25 9.15 -6.13
N GLU A 37 2.87 9.47 -7.37
CA GLU A 37 1.58 10.08 -7.68
C GLU A 37 0.42 9.11 -7.37
N THR A 38 0.58 7.84 -7.73
CA THR A 38 -0.38 6.77 -7.41
C THR A 38 -0.53 6.58 -5.89
N MET A 39 0.57 6.57 -5.14
CA MET A 39 0.53 6.49 -3.68
C MET A 39 -0.23 7.67 -3.08
N LYS A 40 0.05 8.90 -3.54
CA LYS A 40 -0.63 10.10 -3.04
C LYS A 40 -2.13 10.07 -3.34
N TYR A 41 -2.51 9.64 -4.55
CA TYR A 41 -3.91 9.46 -4.92
C TYR A 41 -4.60 8.40 -4.05
N LEU A 42 -3.94 7.26 -3.81
CA LEU A 42 -4.48 6.19 -2.95
C LEU A 42 -4.59 6.64 -1.49
N GLU A 43 -3.63 7.40 -0.96
CA GLU A 43 -3.69 7.93 0.41
C GLU A 43 -4.84 8.94 0.56
N GLN A 44 -5.02 9.84 -0.43
CA GLN A 44 -6.16 10.75 -0.46
C GLN A 44 -7.49 9.99 -0.57
N PHE A 45 -7.53 8.95 -1.40
CA PHE A 45 -8.70 8.09 -1.53
C PHE A 45 -9.03 7.39 -0.22
N VAL A 46 -8.04 6.82 0.48
CA VAL A 46 -8.25 6.21 1.79
C VAL A 46 -8.78 7.23 2.78
N ALA A 47 -8.25 8.45 2.83
CA ALA A 47 -8.74 9.49 3.73
C ALA A 47 -10.21 9.89 3.47
N VAL A 48 -10.62 9.94 2.19
CA VAL A 48 -12.01 10.22 1.81
C VAL A 48 -12.90 9.00 2.08
N ALA A 49 -12.43 7.80 1.73
CA ALA A 49 -13.16 6.57 1.89
C ALA A 49 -13.31 6.18 3.38
N GLU A 50 -12.40 6.57 4.27
CA GLU A 50 -12.54 6.36 5.73
C GLU A 50 -13.78 7.11 6.28
N SER A 51 -14.22 8.18 5.60
CA SER A 51 -15.45 8.91 5.91
C SER A 51 -16.71 8.38 5.21
N SER A 52 -16.55 7.42 4.30
CA SER A 52 -17.63 6.85 3.48
C SER A 52 -17.82 5.36 3.79
N GLU A 53 -19.04 4.83 3.68
CA GLU A 53 -19.32 3.41 4.01
C GLU A 53 -18.79 2.39 2.97
N HIS A 54 -17.82 2.78 2.13
CA HIS A 54 -17.25 1.92 1.08
C HIS A 54 -16.07 1.09 1.60
N SER A 55 -16.38 0.13 2.47
CA SER A 55 -15.36 -0.73 3.11
C SER A 55 -14.58 -1.63 2.14
N GLU A 56 -15.16 -2.05 1.02
CA GLU A 56 -14.49 -2.94 0.06
C GLU A 56 -13.42 -2.20 -0.77
N SER A 57 -13.75 -1.03 -1.30
CA SER A 57 -12.78 -0.20 -2.03
C SER A 57 -11.65 0.30 -1.12
N LEU A 58 -11.96 0.59 0.14
CA LEU A 58 -10.96 0.98 1.14
C LEU A 58 -9.97 -0.16 1.44
N LEU A 59 -10.47 -1.40 1.49
CA LEU A 59 -9.63 -2.60 1.63
C LEU A 59 -8.67 -2.74 0.45
N GLU A 60 -9.15 -2.63 -0.78
CA GLU A 60 -8.30 -2.73 -1.98
C GLU A 60 -7.22 -1.64 -2.03
N ALA A 61 -7.58 -0.41 -1.66
CA ALA A 61 -6.64 0.70 -1.60
C ALA A 61 -5.55 0.46 -0.54
N CYS A 62 -5.92 0.00 0.65
CA CYS A 62 -4.96 -0.36 1.71
C CYS A 62 -4.04 -1.50 1.27
N MET A 63 -4.56 -2.54 0.62
CA MET A 63 -3.74 -3.64 0.09
C MET A 63 -2.73 -3.13 -0.95
N SER A 64 -3.17 -2.26 -1.87
CA SER A 64 -2.32 -1.70 -2.91
C SER A 64 -1.22 -0.80 -2.33
N LEU A 65 -1.55 0.04 -1.34
CA LEU A 65 -0.56 0.86 -0.62
C LEU A 65 0.46 0.00 0.14
N GLY A 66 0.02 -1.11 0.74
CA GLY A 66 0.90 -2.05 1.41
C GLY A 66 1.92 -2.69 0.47
N GLU A 67 1.46 -3.16 -0.70
CA GLU A 67 2.32 -3.77 -1.72
C GLU A 67 3.34 -2.76 -2.27
N ILE A 68 2.90 -1.55 -2.61
CA ILE A 68 3.80 -0.48 -3.08
C ILE A 68 4.85 -0.13 -2.02
N SER A 69 4.43 -0.05 -0.75
CA SER A 69 5.35 0.25 0.36
C SER A 69 6.40 -0.84 0.54
N ASN A 70 6.02 -2.12 0.41
CA ASN A 70 6.96 -3.24 0.44
C ASN A 70 7.95 -3.20 -0.73
N MET A 71 7.50 -2.87 -1.94
CA MET A 71 8.39 -2.71 -3.11
C MET A 71 9.41 -1.58 -2.92
N ARG A 72 9.04 -0.51 -2.20
CA ARG A 72 9.93 0.60 -1.86
C ARG A 72 10.87 0.32 -0.68
N GLY A 73 10.78 -0.87 -0.07
CA GLY A 73 11.55 -1.22 1.13
C GLY A 73 11.03 -0.58 2.42
N GLN A 74 9.86 0.06 2.37
CA GLN A 74 9.19 0.67 3.53
C GLN A 74 8.30 -0.38 4.21
N TYR A 75 8.91 -1.45 4.71
CA TYR A 75 8.20 -2.63 5.20
C TYR A 75 7.30 -2.35 6.41
N GLU A 76 7.71 -1.42 7.29
CA GLU A 76 6.92 -1.01 8.46
C GLU A 76 5.62 -0.32 8.03
N ARG A 77 5.72 0.65 7.12
CA ARG A 77 4.55 1.35 6.57
C ARG A 77 3.64 0.40 5.77
N GLY A 78 4.25 -0.53 5.03
CA GLY A 78 3.51 -1.59 4.33
C GLY A 78 2.71 -2.47 5.30
N PHE A 79 3.33 -2.87 6.41
CA PHE A 79 2.69 -3.64 7.47
C PHE A 79 1.47 -2.92 8.07
N GLU A 80 1.57 -1.62 8.36
CA GLU A 80 0.44 -0.83 8.88
C GLU A 80 -0.77 -0.82 7.92
N TYR A 81 -0.53 -0.67 6.61
CA TYR A 81 -1.60 -0.72 5.62
C TYR A 81 -2.24 -2.11 5.51
N PHE A 82 -1.45 -3.18 5.62
CA PHE A 82 -1.98 -4.55 5.64
C PHE A 82 -2.77 -4.85 6.91
N GLU A 83 -2.39 -4.32 8.07
CA GLU A 83 -3.19 -4.43 9.30
C GLU A 83 -4.53 -3.71 9.16
N LYS A 84 -4.54 -2.50 8.58
CA LYS A 84 -5.80 -1.81 8.26
C LYS A 84 -6.67 -2.65 7.34
N ALA A 85 -6.12 -3.18 6.24
CA ALA A 85 -6.84 -4.06 5.31
C ALA A 85 -7.44 -5.29 6.02
N TYR A 86 -6.69 -5.90 6.94
CA TYR A 86 -7.13 -7.05 7.73
C TYR A 86 -8.32 -6.70 8.64
N ASP A 87 -8.29 -5.56 9.33
CA ASP A 87 -9.38 -5.14 10.21
C ASP A 87 -10.66 -4.83 9.43
N ILE A 88 -10.54 -4.24 8.25
CA ILE A 88 -11.67 -4.02 7.34
C ILE A 88 -12.21 -5.35 6.82
N SER A 89 -11.32 -6.28 6.43
CA SER A 89 -11.71 -7.62 5.98
C SER A 89 -12.50 -8.38 7.06
N LYS A 90 -12.10 -8.22 8.33
CA LYS A 90 -12.84 -8.76 9.48
C LYS A 90 -14.24 -8.16 9.62
N LYS A 91 -14.38 -6.85 9.45
CA LYS A 91 -15.69 -6.16 9.49
C LYS A 91 -16.60 -6.63 8.34
N LEU A 92 -16.03 -6.82 7.16
CA LEU A 92 -16.71 -7.36 5.97
C LEU A 92 -17.03 -8.86 6.06
N LYS A 93 -16.43 -9.58 7.03
CA LYS A 93 -16.49 -11.05 7.18
C LYS A 93 -16.05 -11.81 5.91
N ASP A 94 -15.20 -11.20 5.09
CA ASP A 94 -14.64 -11.83 3.91
C ASP A 94 -13.39 -12.65 4.29
N LEU A 95 -13.58 -13.97 4.43
CA LEU A 95 -12.51 -14.90 4.78
C LEU A 95 -11.36 -14.92 3.77
N LYS A 96 -11.65 -14.68 2.48
CA LYS A 96 -10.62 -14.70 1.43
C LYS A 96 -9.69 -13.51 1.60
N GLN A 97 -10.25 -12.33 1.85
CA GLN A 97 -9.46 -11.13 2.07
C GLN A 97 -8.72 -11.13 3.40
N ILE A 98 -9.32 -11.71 4.45
CA ILE A 98 -8.64 -11.94 5.73
C ILE A 98 -7.37 -12.79 5.53
N GLN A 99 -7.49 -13.93 4.84
CA GLN A 99 -6.34 -14.80 4.56
C GLN A 99 -5.30 -14.08 3.70
N LYS A 100 -5.74 -13.36 2.67
CA LYS A 100 -4.85 -12.57 1.83
C LYS A 100 -4.04 -11.57 2.68
N ALA A 101 -4.70 -10.73 3.47
CA ALA A 101 -4.04 -9.75 4.33
C ALA A 101 -3.06 -10.40 5.33
N GLN A 102 -3.40 -11.56 5.91
CA GLN A 102 -2.50 -12.30 6.80
C GLN A 102 -1.21 -12.76 6.11
N VAL A 103 -1.28 -13.21 4.86
CA VAL A 103 -0.10 -13.60 4.08
C VAL A 103 0.84 -12.41 3.90
N TYR A 104 0.31 -11.25 3.51
CA TYR A 104 1.13 -10.05 3.31
C TYR A 104 1.69 -9.48 4.62
N ILE A 105 0.94 -9.58 5.73
CA ILE A 105 1.45 -9.28 7.07
C ILE A 105 2.66 -10.17 7.39
N GLY A 106 2.56 -11.47 7.12
CA GLY A 106 3.64 -12.42 7.34
C GLY A 106 4.89 -12.08 6.52
N ILE A 107 4.72 -11.76 5.24
CA ILE A 107 5.81 -11.36 4.34
C ILE A 107 6.47 -10.07 4.85
N SER A 108 5.68 -9.06 5.20
CA SER A 108 6.20 -7.76 5.68
C SER A 108 6.98 -7.92 6.98
N LYS A 109 6.47 -8.72 7.93
CA LYS A 109 7.19 -9.05 9.17
C LYS A 109 8.50 -9.79 8.90
N ALA A 110 8.51 -10.73 7.95
CA ALA A 110 9.73 -11.44 7.57
C ALA A 110 10.78 -10.46 7.02
N HIS A 111 10.39 -9.51 6.17
CA HIS A 111 11.30 -8.48 5.67
C HIS A 111 11.85 -7.58 6.78
N ILE A 112 11.00 -7.11 7.70
CA ILE A 112 11.41 -6.31 8.86
C ILE A 112 12.45 -7.10 9.70
N MET A 113 12.14 -8.36 10.03
CA MET A 113 13.05 -9.21 10.80
C MET A 113 14.39 -9.46 10.07
N MET A 114 14.36 -9.71 8.76
CA MET A 114 15.58 -9.87 7.97
C MET A 114 16.42 -8.58 7.93
N ALA A 115 15.78 -7.42 7.79
CA ALA A 115 16.46 -6.13 7.80
C ALA A 115 17.15 -5.88 9.15
N THR A 116 16.44 -6.12 10.25
CA THR A 116 16.99 -6.01 11.62
C THR A 116 18.16 -6.98 11.82
N PHE A 117 18.00 -8.25 11.44
CA PHE A 117 19.06 -9.24 11.55
C PHE A 117 20.31 -8.88 10.72
N SER A 118 20.11 -8.42 9.47
CA SER A 118 21.21 -7.94 8.62
C SER A 118 21.97 -6.77 9.25
N SER A 119 21.26 -5.86 9.91
CA SER A 119 21.88 -4.73 10.61
C SER A 119 22.78 -5.19 11.77
N HIS A 120 22.34 -6.17 12.56
CA HIS A 120 23.14 -6.73 13.66
C HIS A 120 24.39 -7.46 13.18
N ILE A 121 24.28 -8.25 12.10
CA ILE A 121 25.45 -8.91 11.51
C ILE A 121 26.46 -7.89 11.00
N LYS A 122 26.01 -6.85 10.29
CA LYS A 122 26.90 -5.79 9.79
C LYS A 122 27.60 -5.05 10.92
N ALA A 123 26.89 -4.76 12.02
CA ALA A 123 27.47 -4.13 13.19
C ALA A 123 28.52 -5.03 13.86
N GLY A 124 28.20 -6.30 14.10
CA GLY A 124 29.14 -7.27 14.67
C GLY A 124 30.38 -7.52 13.79
N GLY A 125 30.19 -7.56 12.47
CA GLY A 125 31.28 -7.68 11.49
C GLY A 125 32.22 -6.47 11.51
N ARG A 126 31.69 -5.24 11.51
CA ARG A 126 32.51 -4.01 11.56
C ARG A 126 33.38 -3.94 12.81
N VAL A 127 32.79 -4.17 13.99
CA VAL A 127 33.51 -4.16 15.27
C VAL A 127 34.62 -5.22 15.29
N ASN A 128 34.35 -6.41 14.75
CA ASN A 128 35.36 -7.47 14.66
C ASN A 128 36.49 -7.10 13.68
N THR A 129 36.18 -6.47 12.55
CA THR A 129 37.22 -6.05 11.58
C THR A 129 38.10 -4.92 12.11
N GLU A 130 37.54 -3.95 12.83
CA GLU A 130 38.31 -2.87 13.46
C GLU A 130 39.26 -3.43 14.53
N SER A 131 38.76 -4.37 15.34
CA SER A 131 39.57 -5.04 16.37
C SER A 131 40.74 -5.84 15.76
N LEU A 132 40.49 -6.54 14.65
CA LEU A 132 41.54 -7.29 13.93
C LEU A 132 42.60 -6.39 13.29
N LEU A 133 42.20 -5.24 12.74
CA LEU A 133 43.14 -4.25 12.21
C LEU A 133 43.99 -3.63 13.31
N ALA A 134 43.37 -3.25 14.44
CA ALA A 134 44.08 -2.70 15.59
C ALA A 134 45.10 -3.69 16.18
N TRP A 135 44.81 -5.00 16.17
CA TRP A 135 45.76 -6.02 16.62
C TRP A 135 46.94 -6.22 15.67
N LYS A 136 46.75 -6.06 14.35
CA LYS A 136 47.82 -6.19 13.36
C LYS A 136 48.82 -5.03 13.40
N ASP A 137 48.33 -3.83 13.72
CA ASP A 137 49.14 -2.61 13.70
C ASP A 137 49.97 -2.39 14.99
N ASN A 138 49.91 -3.34 15.94
CA ASN A 138 50.63 -3.33 17.21
C ASN A 138 51.59 -4.52 17.35
#